data_AF-A0A966X5J6-F1
#
_entry.id   AF-A0A966X5J6-F1
#
_cell.length_a   1.000
_cell.length_b   1.000
_cell.length_c   1.000
_cell.angle_alpha   90.00
_cell.angle_beta   90.00
_cell.angle_gamma   90.00
#
_symmetry.space_group_name_H-M   'P 1'
#
loop_
_entity.id
_entity.type
_entity.pdbx_description
1 polymer ?
#
loop_
_entity_poly.entity_id
_entity_poly.type
_entity_poly.pdbx_seq_one_letter_code
_entity_poly.pdbx_strand_id
1 'polypeptide(L)'
;VDPQNGVQVPVVSQYFLILATLVFLALNGHLVLIETIVESFFLFPVGPVTIPENLPMQTVLWISETFQGALLIALPAVAAILLVNLAFGVMTRAAPQLNIFAVGFPVTILAGFIMMMLSLPVFLPRFSDLLERAFVQMLGLFG
;
A
#
# COMPACT_ATOMS: atom_id res chain seq x y z
N VAL A 1 21.23 15.29 -3.64
CA VAL A 1 19.84 14.87 -3.89
C VAL A 1 19.00 16.11 -4.02
N ASP A 2 18.61 16.46 -5.26
CA ASP A 2 17.77 17.62 -5.56
C ASP A 2 16.29 17.16 -5.59
N PRO A 3 15.45 17.59 -4.63
CA PRO A 3 14.03 17.23 -4.57
C PRO A 3 13.18 17.92 -5.65
N GLN A 4 13.71 18.90 -6.40
CA GLN A 4 12.96 19.65 -7.41
C GLN A 4 13.06 19.04 -8.81
N ASN A 5 14.17 18.37 -9.16
CA ASN A 5 14.42 17.90 -10.54
C ASN A 5 14.70 16.40 -10.67
N GLY A 6 14.82 15.66 -9.56
CA GLY A 6 14.99 14.20 -9.62
C GLY A 6 13.64 13.51 -9.79
N VAL A 7 13.27 13.16 -11.03
CA VAL A 7 12.13 12.25 -11.30
C VAL A 7 12.48 10.87 -10.73
N GLN A 8 12.27 10.70 -9.43
CA GLN A 8 12.28 9.39 -8.80
C GLN A 8 10.94 8.74 -9.14
N VAL A 9 10.85 8.04 -10.27
CA VAL A 9 9.74 7.11 -10.45
C VAL A 9 9.95 5.98 -9.43
N PRO A 10 9.09 5.84 -8.41
CA PRO A 10 9.28 4.84 -7.40
C PRO A 10 8.97 3.46 -7.99
N VAL A 11 10.01 2.76 -8.47
CA VAL A 11 9.89 1.47 -9.19
C VAL A 11 9.15 0.41 -8.37
N VAL A 12 9.41 0.34 -7.07
CA VAL A 12 8.74 -0.60 -6.15
C VAL A 12 7.26 -0.27 -6.01
N SER A 13 6.90 1.02 -5.93
CA SER A 13 5.49 1.44 -5.89
C SER A 13 4.77 1.05 -7.19
N GLN A 14 5.41 1.29 -8.34
CA GLN A 14 4.86 0.89 -9.63
C GLN A 14 4.64 -0.62 -9.74
N TYR A 15 5.57 -1.43 -9.20
CA TYR A 15 5.42 -2.88 -9.14
C TYR A 15 4.17 -3.29 -8.35
N PHE A 16 3.99 -2.75 -7.13
CA PHE A 16 2.80 -3.04 -6.33
C PHE A 16 1.50 -2.50 -6.95
N LEU A 17 1.54 -1.38 -7.66
CA LEU A 17 0.38 -0.85 -8.38
C LEU A 17 -0.07 -1.80 -9.50
N ILE A 18 0.86 -2.28 -10.31
CA ILE A 18 0.55 -3.27 -11.36
C ILE A 18 0.01 -4.55 -10.72
N LEU A 19 0.65 -5.04 -9.66
CA LEU A 19 0.21 -6.23 -8.93
C LEU A 19 -1.21 -6.06 -8.38
N ALA A 20 -1.50 -4.96 -7.69
CA ALA A 20 -2.82 -4.63 -7.16
C ALA A 20 -3.88 -4.55 -8.27
N THR A 21 -3.54 -3.95 -9.40
CA THR A 21 -4.45 -3.85 -10.56
C THR A 21 -4.75 -5.23 -11.13
N LEU A 22 -3.74 -6.08 -11.29
CA LEU A 22 -3.93 -7.45 -11.78
C LEU A 22 -4.79 -8.27 -10.82
N VAL A 23 -4.55 -8.16 -9.51
CA VAL A 23 -5.38 -8.84 -8.50
C VAL A 23 -6.81 -8.30 -8.50
N PHE A 24 -7.00 -6.99 -8.57
CA PHE A 24 -8.32 -6.37 -8.68
C PHE A 24 -9.11 -6.88 -9.89
N LEU A 25 -8.45 -7.01 -11.05
CA LEU A 25 -9.06 -7.58 -12.25
C LEU A 25 -9.33 -9.09 -12.09
N ALA A 26 -8.39 -9.85 -11.53
CA ALA A 26 -8.53 -11.29 -11.30
C ALA A 26 -9.67 -11.64 -10.34
N LEU A 27 -9.94 -10.77 -9.36
CA LEU A 27 -11.05 -10.89 -8.42
C LEU A 27 -12.38 -10.34 -8.97
N ASN A 28 -12.43 -9.91 -10.24
CA ASN A 28 -13.58 -9.24 -10.83
C ASN A 28 -14.04 -7.99 -10.05
N GLY A 29 -13.13 -7.32 -9.33
CA GLY A 29 -13.45 -6.14 -8.53
C GLY A 29 -14.04 -5.00 -9.38
N HIS A 30 -13.70 -4.94 -10.67
CA HIS A 30 -14.30 -4.00 -11.62
C HIS A 30 -15.80 -4.25 -11.86
N LEU A 31 -16.26 -5.50 -11.84
CA LEU A 31 -17.69 -5.82 -11.96
C LEU A 31 -18.43 -5.44 -10.68
N VAL A 32 -17.86 -5.78 -9.52
CA VAL A 32 -18.42 -5.41 -8.20
C VAL A 32 -18.52 -3.89 -8.08
N LEU A 33 -17.51 -3.14 -8.52
CA LEU A 33 -17.53 -1.68 -8.51
C LEU A 33 -18.70 -1.12 -9.34
N ILE A 34 -18.96 -1.68 -10.52
CA ILE A 34 -20.08 -1.26 -11.38
C ILE A 34 -21.41 -1.58 -10.69
N GLU A 35 -21.56 -2.77 -10.11
CA GLU A 35 -22.74 -3.17 -9.34
C GLU A 35 -22.99 -2.22 -8.16
N THR A 36 -21.97 -1.90 -7.36
CA THR A 36 -22.05 -0.94 -6.25
C THR A 36 -22.51 0.45 -6.72
N ILE A 37 -22.02 0.93 -7.87
CA ILE A 37 -22.46 2.19 -8.45
C ILE A 37 -23.94 2.12 -8.85
N VAL A 38 -24.38 1.03 -9.48
CA VAL A 38 -25.79 0.86 -9.85
C VAL A 38 -26.69 0.82 -8.60
N GLU A 39 -26.29 0.07 -7.57
CA GLU A 39 -27.01 0.00 -6.28
C GLU A 39 -27.10 1.36 -5.58
N SER A 40 -26.06 2.19 -5.68
CA SER A 40 -26.06 3.52 -5.08
C SER A 40 -27.19 4.42 -5.57
N PHE A 41 -27.70 4.23 -6.80
CA PHE A 41 -28.85 5.00 -7.32
C PHE A 41 -30.19 4.60 -6.68
N PHE A 42 -30.29 3.37 -6.15
CA PHE A 42 -31.46 2.93 -5.39
C PHE A 42 -31.43 3.43 -3.95
N LEU A 43 -30.23 3.52 -3.36
CA LEU A 43 -30.04 4.04 -2.00
C LEU A 43 -30.10 5.57 -1.93
N PHE A 44 -29.46 6.25 -2.90
CA PHE A 44 -29.48 7.70 -3.09
C PHE A 44 -30.12 8.05 -4.45
N PRO A 45 -31.45 8.21 -4.52
CA PRO A 45 -32.11 8.57 -5.77
C PRO A 45 -31.70 9.98 -6.23
N VAL A 46 -31.73 10.20 -7.54
CA VAL A 46 -31.38 11.48 -8.16
C VAL A 46 -32.40 12.55 -7.73
N GLY A 47 -31.98 13.50 -6.89
CA GLY A 47 -32.85 14.53 -6.30
C GLY A 47 -32.08 15.51 -5.40
N PRO A 48 -32.77 16.30 -4.54
CA PRO A 48 -32.10 17.14 -3.54
C PRO A 48 -31.38 16.24 -2.53
N VAL A 49 -30.06 16.11 -2.68
CA VAL A 49 -29.22 15.26 -1.84
C VAL A 49 -28.82 16.03 -0.58
N THR A 50 -29.17 15.49 0.58
CA THR A 50 -28.56 15.91 1.85
C THR A 50 -27.30 15.07 2.04
N ILE A 51 -26.12 15.72 2.02
CA ILE A 51 -24.87 15.03 2.34
C ILE A 51 -24.94 14.62 3.83
N PRO A 52 -24.70 13.35 4.17
CA PRO A 52 -24.65 12.92 5.56
C PRO A 52 -23.60 13.72 6.34
N GLU A 53 -23.94 14.28 7.49
CA GLU A 53 -23.00 15.09 8.31
C GLU A 53 -21.79 14.27 8.77
N ASN A 54 -21.92 12.95 8.83
CA ASN A 54 -20.87 12.01 9.22
C ASN A 54 -19.92 11.63 8.06
N LEU A 55 -20.21 12.01 6.80
CA LEU A 55 -19.40 11.64 5.64
C LEU A 55 -17.91 12.05 5.75
N PRO A 56 -17.55 13.25 6.25
CA PRO A 56 -16.16 13.63 6.43
C PRO A 56 -15.43 12.73 7.44
N MET A 57 -16.08 12.39 8.55
CA MET A 57 -15.50 11.53 9.57
C MET A 57 -15.31 10.10 9.05
N GLN A 58 -16.29 9.56 8.31
CA GLN A 58 -16.17 8.24 7.70
C GLN A 58 -15.01 8.16 6.70
N THR A 59 -14.82 9.21 5.90
CA THR A 59 -13.70 9.29 4.94
C THR A 59 -12.35 9.25 5.64
N VAL A 60 -12.21 9.97 6.76
CA VAL A 60 -10.98 9.97 7.58
C VAL A 60 -10.71 8.58 8.18
N LEU A 61 -11.75 7.91 8.67
CA LEU A 61 -11.62 6.54 9.20
C LEU A 61 -11.17 5.56 8.10
N TRP A 62 -11.73 5.65 6.89
CA TRP A 62 -11.31 4.82 5.77
C TRP A 62 -9.84 5.04 5.37
N ILE A 63 -9.38 6.30 5.34
CA ILE A 63 -7.97 6.61 5.08
C ILE A 63 -7.08 5.97 6.16
N SER A 64 -7.48 6.04 7.44
CA SER A 64 -6.76 5.43 8.54
C SER A 64 -6.66 3.91 8.39
N GLU A 65 -7.76 3.24 8.06
CA GLU A 65 -7.78 1.79 7.85
C GLU A 65 -6.93 1.37 6.65
N THR A 66 -7.00 2.11 5.54
CA THR A 66 -6.18 1.87 4.35
C THR A 66 -4.69 2.02 4.67
N PHE A 67 -4.32 3.06 5.42
CA PHE A 67 -2.94 3.30 5.85
C PHE A 67 -2.46 2.18 6.79
N GLN A 68 -3.28 1.75 7.75
CA GLN A 68 -2.97 0.63 8.63
C GLN A 68 -2.76 -0.66 7.85
N GLY A 69 -3.63 -0.96 6.87
CA GLY A 69 -3.51 -2.12 5.99
C GLY A 69 -2.21 -2.10 5.17
N ALA A 70 -1.91 -0.98 4.53
CA ALA A 70 -0.68 -0.80 3.77
C ALA A 70 0.58 -0.92 4.66
N LEU A 71 0.54 -0.34 5.87
CA LEU A 71 1.62 -0.42 6.83
C LEU A 71 1.86 -1.86 7.30
N LEU A 72 0.80 -2.63 7.58
CA LEU A 72 0.92 -4.05 7.97
C LEU A 72 1.61 -4.89 6.89
N ILE A 73 1.34 -4.62 5.61
CA ILE A 73 1.99 -5.29 4.49
C ILE A 73 3.47 -4.86 4.39
N ALA A 74 3.77 -3.58 4.62
CA ALA A 74 5.12 -3.03 4.50
C ALA A 74 6.01 -3.31 5.73
N LEU A 75 5.43 -3.52 6.92
CA LEU A 75 6.12 -3.62 8.20
C LEU A 75 7.27 -4.63 8.22
N PRO A 76 7.11 -5.88 7.72
CA PRO A 76 8.21 -6.84 7.69
C PRO A 76 9.39 -6.32 6.88
N ALA A 77 9.12 -5.73 5.72
CA ALA A 77 10.15 -5.20 4.82
C ALA A 77 10.87 -4.00 5.45
N VAL A 78 10.12 -3.08 6.04
CA VAL A 78 10.67 -1.90 6.73
C VAL A 78 11.56 -2.33 7.90
N ALA A 79 11.10 -3.27 8.73
CA ALA A 79 11.86 -3.79 9.85
C ALA A 79 13.16 -4.47 9.40
N ALA A 80 13.10 -5.32 8.36
CA ALA A 80 14.27 -5.99 7.82
C ALA A 80 15.30 -5.00 7.25
N ILE A 81 14.86 -4.02 6.47
CA ILE A 81 15.75 -2.98 5.91
C ILE A 81 16.36 -2.12 7.02
N LEU A 82 15.59 -1.79 8.06
CA LEU A 82 16.08 -1.06 9.21
C LEU A 82 17.15 -1.86 9.98
N LEU A 83 16.96 -3.17 10.15
CA LEU A 83 17.97 -4.05 10.75
C LEU A 83 19.24 -4.15 9.89
N VAL A 84 19.10 -4.24 8.57
CA VAL A 84 20.25 -4.23 7.64
C VAL A 84 21.03 -2.91 7.76
N ASN A 85 20.33 -1.77 7.77
CA ASN A 85 20.96 -0.46 7.95
C ASN A 85 21.64 -0.33 9.31
N LEU A 86 21.02 -0.85 10.38
CA LEU A 86 21.62 -0.88 11.71
C LEU A 86 22.89 -1.75 11.74
N ALA A 87 22.85 -2.95 11.16
CA ALA A 87 24.00 -3.83 11.05
C ALA A 87 25.16 -3.15 10.31
N PHE A 88 24.86 -2.44 9.22
CA PHE A 88 25.85 -1.63 8.52
C PHE A 88 26.40 -0.49 9.37
N GLY A 89 25.55 0.20 10.14
CA GLY A 89 25.97 1.22 11.09
C GLY A 89 26.91 0.69 12.18
N VAL A 90 26.76 -0.57 12.59
CA VAL A 90 27.72 -1.22 13.50
C VAL A 90 29.01 -1.60 12.76
N MET A 91 28.90 -2.12 11.52
CA MET A 91 30.07 -2.50 10.72
C MET A 91 30.98 -1.32 10.38
N THR A 92 30.44 -0.12 10.13
CA THR A 92 31.29 1.06 9.88
C THR A 92 32.17 1.41 11.08
N ARG A 93 31.68 1.16 12.30
CA ARG A 93 32.49 1.34 13.52
C ARG A 93 33.55 0.25 13.67
N ALA A 94 33.25 -0.99 13.28
CA ALA A 94 34.17 -2.12 13.40
C ALA A 94 35.26 -2.14 12.32
N ALA A 95 34.94 -1.71 11.09
CA ALA A 95 35.85 -1.71 9.95
C ALA A 95 35.69 -0.40 9.14
N PRO A 96 36.27 0.73 9.61
CA PRO A 96 36.11 2.05 8.98
C PRO A 96 36.71 2.15 7.58
N GLN A 97 37.59 1.21 7.21
CA GLN A 97 38.20 1.08 5.88
C GLN A 97 37.26 0.42 4.85
N LEU A 98 36.13 -0.18 5.26
CA LEU A 98 35.12 -0.67 4.32
C LEU A 98 34.39 0.52 3.69
N ASN A 99 34.44 0.59 2.36
CA ASN A 99 33.59 1.50 1.62
C ASN A 99 32.12 1.03 1.73
N ILE A 100 31.39 1.58 2.70
CA ILE A 100 29.99 1.22 2.94
C ILE A 100 29.09 1.50 1.74
N PHE A 101 29.43 2.45 0.87
CA PHE A 101 28.67 2.64 -0.36
C PHE A 101 28.89 1.48 -1.34
N ALA A 102 30.10 0.90 -1.39
CA ALA A 102 30.38 -0.24 -2.26
C ALA A 102 29.71 -1.54 -1.80
N VAL A 103 29.56 -1.74 -0.49
CA VAL A 103 29.02 -3.00 0.08
C VAL A 103 27.58 -2.87 0.57
N GLY A 104 27.22 -1.72 1.14
CA GLY A 104 25.91 -1.46 1.73
C GLY A 104 24.79 -1.43 0.70
N PHE A 105 24.97 -0.71 -0.41
CA PHE A 105 23.94 -0.62 -1.43
C PHE A 105 23.57 -1.99 -2.05
N PRO A 106 24.52 -2.84 -2.49
CA PRO A 106 24.18 -4.17 -3.00
C PRO A 106 23.42 -5.03 -1.99
N VAL A 107 23.81 -5.00 -0.71
CA VAL A 107 23.16 -5.80 0.33
C VAL A 107 21.76 -5.29 0.65
N THR A 108 21.56 -3.98 0.75
CA THR A 108 20.23 -3.40 0.97
C THR A 108 19.29 -3.67 -0.22
N ILE A 109 19.80 -3.64 -1.46
CA ILE A 109 19.03 -4.03 -2.65
C ILE A 109 18.63 -5.50 -2.59
N LEU A 110 19.58 -6.40 -2.29
CA LEU A 110 19.31 -7.84 -2.17
C LEU A 110 18.26 -8.12 -1.08
N ALA A 111 18.40 -7.47 0.09
CA ALA A 111 17.43 -7.55 1.16
C ALA A 111 16.04 -7.06 0.70
N GLY A 112 15.97 -5.95 -0.03
CA GLY A 112 14.74 -5.44 -0.62
C GLY A 112 14.05 -6.46 -1.53
N PHE A 113 14.79 -7.10 -2.43
CA PHE A 113 14.26 -8.16 -3.30
C PHE A 113 13.76 -9.38 -2.53
N ILE A 114 14.51 -9.84 -1.53
CA ILE A 114 14.09 -10.94 -0.64
C ILE A 114 12.78 -10.57 0.06
N MET A 115 12.67 -9.35 0.58
CA MET A 115 11.47 -8.90 1.26
C MET A 115 10.27 -8.77 0.32
N MET A 116 10.47 -8.31 -0.93
CA MET A 116 9.41 -8.32 -1.93
C MET A 116 8.94 -9.74 -2.27
N MET A 117 9.86 -10.71 -2.35
CA MET A 117 9.48 -12.11 -2.59
C MET A 117 8.68 -12.70 -1.42
N LEU A 118 9.08 -12.37 -0.19
CA LEU A 118 8.40 -12.82 1.03
C LEU A 118 7.05 -12.13 1.26
N SER A 119 6.82 -10.94 0.69
CA SER A 119 5.54 -10.24 0.84
C SER A 119 4.45 -10.79 -0.09
N LEU A 120 4.81 -11.42 -1.22
CA LEU A 120 3.86 -11.91 -2.21
C LEU A 120 2.78 -12.88 -1.66
N PRO A 121 3.12 -13.91 -0.85
CA PRO A 121 2.10 -14.83 -0.31
C PRO A 121 1.12 -14.12 0.63
N VAL A 122 1.57 -13.07 1.31
CA VAL A 122 0.76 -12.29 2.26
C VAL A 122 -0.06 -11.23 1.53
N PHE A 123 0.41 -10.76 0.37
CA PHE A 123 -0.21 -9.68 -0.39
C PHE A 123 -1.64 -10.04 -0.81
N LEU A 124 -1.86 -11.19 -1.44
CA LEU A 124 -3.17 -11.57 -1.96
C LEU A 124 -4.28 -11.59 -0.88
N PRO A 125 -4.15 -12.35 0.23
CA PRO A 125 -5.20 -12.41 1.25
C PRO A 125 -5.42 -11.08 1.98
N ARG A 126 -4.37 -10.26 2.13
CA ARG A 126 -4.50 -8.92 2.73
C ARG A 126 -5.16 -7.94 1.81
N PHE A 127 -4.80 -7.97 0.53
CA PHE A 127 -5.40 -7.10 -0.48
C PHE A 127 -6.88 -7.43 -0.69
N SER A 128 -7.25 -8.72 -0.71
CA SER A 128 -8.66 -9.12 -0.82
C SER A 128 -9.50 -8.65 0.38
N ASP A 129 -8.99 -8.80 1.61
CA ASP A 129 -9.67 -8.31 2.83
C ASP A 129 -9.85 -6.78 2.81
N LEU A 130 -8.83 -6.03 2.39
CA LEU A 130 -8.91 -4.58 2.25
C LEU A 130 -9.92 -4.16 1.17
N LEU A 131 -9.96 -4.87 0.05
CA LEU A 131 -10.85 -4.60 -1.07
C LEU A 131 -12.31 -4.91 -0.71
N GLU A 132 -12.57 -5.99 0.01
CA GLU A 132 -13.90 -6.30 0.55
C GLU A 132 -14.38 -5.22 1.52
N ARG A 133 -13.54 -4.83 2.50
CA ARG A 133 -13.86 -3.74 3.44
C ARG A 133 -14.12 -2.42 2.73
N ALA A 134 -13.35 -2.12 1.67
CA ALA A 134 -13.55 -0.91 0.88
C ALA A 134 -14.92 -0.90 0.20
N PHE A 135 -15.38 -2.02 -0.38
CA PHE A 135 -16.72 -2.10 -0.96
C PHE A 135 -17.83 -2.01 0.09
N VAL A 136 -17.68 -2.68 1.23
CA VAL A 136 -18.64 -2.59 2.35
C VAL A 136 -18.76 -1.16 2.85
N GLN A 137 -17.64 -0.45 3.04
CA GLN A 137 -17.68 0.95 3.42
C GLN A 137 -18.28 1.84 2.34
N MET A 138 -17.96 1.59 1.07
CA MET A 138 -18.56 2.34 -0.04
C MET A 138 -20.08 2.24 -0.02
N LEU A 139 -20.65 1.06 0.20
CA LEU A 139 -22.08 0.87 0.38
C LEU A 139 -22.62 1.59 1.62
N GLY A 140 -21.92 1.50 2.75
CA GLY A 140 -22.29 2.18 4.00
C GLY A 140 -22.24 3.72 3.94
N LEU A 141 -21.50 4.31 2.99
CA LEU A 141 -21.57 5.75 2.73
C LEU A 141 -22.90 6.15 2.05
N PHE A 142 -23.55 5.21 1.36
CA PHE A 142 -24.80 5.42 0.63
C PHE A 142 -26.05 4.98 1.43
N GLY A 143 -25.92 4.33 2.60
CA GLY A 143 -27.09 3.92 3.39
C GLY A 143 -26.74 3.20 4.68
#